data_AF-A0A9D9LQR3-F1
#
_entry.id   AF-A0A9D9LQR3-F1
#
_cell.length_a   1.000
_cell.length_b   1.000
_cell.length_c   1.000
_cell.angle_alpha   90.00
_cell.angle_beta   90.00
_cell.angle_gamma   90.00
#
_symmetry.space_group_name_H-M   'P 1'
#
loop_
_entity.id
_entity.type
_entity.pdbx_description
1 polymer ?
#
loop_
_entity_poly.entity_id
_entity_poly.type
_entity_poly.pdbx_seq_one_letter_code
_entity_poly.pdbx_strand_id
1 'polypeptide(L)'
;MEKRVDKILRLLAEKYPSKEAVYSKIIHLRAELKLPKAVEHFMSDLHGEYASFFHILNNCSGVIREKVEYVFGGRFTETEIAEFCTLIYYPREKIARLKEEGRITPEWYRQNISDMLEIAKVMSYKYPKERILKFIPSKYESVIEELMHTRPDVDNAQFVYHKELLDSIVNTDSAPDFIYAFTVLIKRLAVVRLHIVGDFFDRGNRPDAIIERLMQHPSVDIQWGNHDVLWMGAALGSEVCVATVVRNSLRYNNTDVLERGYGINLRPFITFAAHSYPDANPIKAGEKAAAMLMFKLEGQMIRRNPDFQMDSRLLLDKIDFKSSYAVLDGKRYELKSAYFPTVDENADDPYELTPKEAELIADLKSYFVESSVLQNHIDYLYQKGSIY
;
A
#
# COMPACT_ATOMS: atom_id res chain seq x y z
N MET A 1 -10.35 28.27 34.92
CA MET A 1 -9.72 26.96 35.22
C MET A 1 -10.77 25.91 35.59
N GLU A 2 -11.70 26.20 36.50
CA GLU A 2 -12.80 25.30 36.92
C GLU A 2 -13.69 24.80 35.76
N LYS A 3 -14.11 25.67 34.83
CA LYS A 3 -14.92 25.25 33.65
C LYS A 3 -14.23 24.20 32.78
N ARG A 4 -12.88 24.19 32.72
CA ARG A 4 -12.11 23.21 31.95
C ARG A 4 -12.01 21.88 32.70
N VAL A 5 -11.84 21.93 34.02
CA VAL A 5 -11.83 20.74 34.89
C VAL A 5 -13.20 20.05 34.88
N ASP A 6 -14.29 20.81 35.00
CA ASP A 6 -15.65 20.25 34.94
C ASP A 6 -15.94 19.59 33.58
N LYS A 7 -15.52 20.23 32.46
CA LYS A 7 -15.59 19.62 31.12
C LYS A 7 -14.80 18.31 31.03
N ILE A 8 -13.58 18.26 31.57
CA ILE A 8 -12.74 17.05 31.55
C ILE A 8 -13.38 15.94 32.40
N LEU A 9 -13.89 16.26 33.59
CA LEU A 9 -14.53 15.29 34.48
C LEU A 9 -15.83 14.73 33.89
N ARG A 10 -16.63 15.54 33.19
CA ARG A 10 -17.81 15.07 32.45
C ARG A 10 -17.43 14.10 31.33
N LEU A 11 -16.45 14.46 30.50
CA LEU A 11 -15.95 13.58 29.43
C LEU A 11 -15.33 12.29 29.99
N LEU A 12 -14.70 12.37 31.17
CA LEU A 12 -14.17 11.20 31.86
C LEU A 12 -15.31 10.30 32.35
N ALA A 13 -16.36 10.87 32.96
CA ALA A 13 -17.53 10.14 33.44
C ALA A 13 -18.32 9.48 32.29
N GLU A 14 -18.36 10.10 31.10
CA GLU A 14 -18.94 9.49 29.89
C GLU A 14 -18.21 8.20 29.47
N LYS A 15 -16.88 8.16 29.58
CA LYS A 15 -16.07 6.98 29.21
C LYS A 15 -15.88 5.98 30.35
N TYR A 16 -15.86 6.46 31.59
CA TYR A 16 -15.58 5.70 32.80
C TYR A 16 -16.60 6.10 33.88
N PRO A 17 -17.78 5.46 33.90
CA PRO A 17 -18.92 5.91 34.70
C PRO A 17 -18.74 5.72 36.22
N SER A 18 -17.73 4.96 36.66
CA SER A 18 -17.46 4.70 38.06
C SER A 18 -15.99 4.96 38.43
N LYS A 19 -15.72 5.14 39.73
CA LYS A 19 -14.36 5.31 40.25
C LYS A 19 -13.51 4.08 39.96
N GLU A 20 -14.10 2.90 40.07
CA GLU A 20 -13.47 1.61 39.79
C GLU A 20 -13.06 1.49 38.31
N ALA A 21 -13.90 1.96 37.38
CA ALA A 21 -13.58 2.00 35.96
C ALA A 21 -12.37 2.91 35.67
N VAL A 22 -12.31 4.07 36.34
CA VAL A 22 -11.15 4.98 36.26
C VAL A 22 -9.90 4.34 36.86
N TYR A 23 -9.99 3.74 38.05
CA TYR A 23 -8.86 3.08 38.71
C TYR A 23 -8.31 1.93 37.85
N SER A 24 -9.18 1.06 37.35
CA SER A 24 -8.82 -0.05 36.47
C SER A 24 -8.09 0.47 35.22
N LYS A 25 -8.61 1.53 34.57
CA LYS A 25 -7.96 2.08 33.37
C LYS A 25 -6.60 2.72 33.68
N ILE A 26 -6.47 3.43 34.79
CA ILE A 26 -5.19 4.02 35.21
C ILE A 26 -4.15 2.93 35.49
N ILE A 27 -4.55 1.87 36.19
CA ILE A 27 -3.66 0.72 36.47
C ILE A 27 -3.20 0.09 35.15
N HIS A 28 -4.13 -0.19 34.23
CA HIS A 28 -3.81 -0.79 32.94
C HIS A 28 -2.88 0.09 32.11
N LEU A 29 -3.18 1.39 31.95
CA LEU A 29 -2.34 2.32 31.19
C LEU A 29 -0.95 2.48 31.81
N ARG A 30 -0.85 2.55 33.15
CA ARG A 30 0.45 2.63 33.84
C ARG A 30 1.28 1.38 33.65
N ALA A 31 0.66 0.20 33.66
CA ALA A 31 1.34 -1.06 33.38
C ALA A 31 1.81 -1.14 31.92
N GLU A 32 0.96 -0.74 30.96
CA GLU A 32 1.30 -0.73 29.53
C GLU A 32 2.47 0.20 29.22
N LEU A 33 2.57 1.36 29.89
CA LEU A 33 3.71 2.27 29.77
C LEU A 33 5.05 1.68 30.24
N LYS A 34 5.05 0.53 30.94
CA LYS A 34 6.27 -0.19 31.33
C LYS A 34 6.70 -1.25 30.32
N LEU A 35 5.87 -1.57 29.33
CA LEU A 35 6.24 -2.48 28.26
C LEU A 35 7.16 -1.78 27.24
N PRO A 36 8.03 -2.55 26.55
CA PRO A 36 8.85 -2.01 25.48
C PRO A 36 7.99 -1.35 24.38
N LYS A 37 8.55 -0.34 23.71
CA LYS A 37 7.91 0.25 22.52
C LYS A 37 7.67 -0.84 21.48
N ALA A 38 6.48 -0.85 20.89
CA ALA A 38 6.15 -1.73 19.78
C ALA A 38 7.01 -1.39 18.54
N VAL A 39 7.22 -2.40 17.69
CA VAL A 39 7.95 -2.21 16.43
C VAL A 39 7.02 -1.53 15.42
N GLU A 40 7.54 -0.46 14.83
CA GLU A 40 6.92 0.33 13.78
C GLU A 40 7.74 0.16 12.51
N HIS A 41 7.07 0.05 11.36
CA HIS A 41 7.71 -0.21 10.09
C HIS A 41 7.41 0.94 9.13
N PHE A 42 8.46 1.58 8.61
CA PHE A 42 8.37 2.62 7.60
C PHE A 42 8.71 2.06 6.22
N MET A 43 7.88 2.33 5.22
CA MET A 43 8.14 1.99 3.82
C MET A 43 7.95 3.22 2.94
N SER A 44 8.88 3.49 2.03
CA SER A 44 8.83 4.55 1.03
C SER A 44 8.98 3.95 -0.38
N ASP A 45 8.81 4.79 -1.40
CA ASP A 45 9.13 4.49 -2.80
C ASP A 45 8.45 3.22 -3.33
N LEU A 46 7.16 3.04 -2.99
CA LEU A 46 6.41 1.85 -3.39
C LEU A 46 6.25 1.77 -4.91
N HIS A 47 5.84 2.88 -5.53
CA HIS A 47 5.68 3.06 -6.95
C HIS A 47 5.12 1.84 -7.68
N GLY A 48 4.05 1.21 -7.20
CA GLY A 48 3.42 0.06 -7.85
C GLY A 48 4.23 -1.25 -7.86
N GLU A 49 5.39 -1.32 -7.19
CA GLU A 49 6.26 -2.49 -7.09
C GLU A 49 5.74 -3.51 -6.06
N TYR A 50 4.63 -4.16 -6.41
CA TYR A 50 3.93 -5.07 -5.51
C TYR A 50 4.78 -6.23 -4.99
N ALA A 51 5.64 -6.83 -5.82
CA ALA A 51 6.45 -7.98 -5.41
C ALA A 51 7.43 -7.63 -4.28
N SER A 52 8.12 -6.50 -4.44
CA SER A 52 9.04 -5.95 -3.43
C SER A 52 8.28 -5.57 -2.16
N PHE A 53 7.16 -4.84 -2.28
CA PHE A 53 6.29 -4.50 -1.15
C PHE A 53 5.82 -5.75 -0.38
N PHE A 54 5.32 -6.75 -1.10
CA PHE A 54 4.82 -8.00 -0.52
C PHE A 54 5.92 -8.77 0.21
N HIS A 55 7.14 -8.80 -0.34
CA HIS A 55 8.28 -9.43 0.30
C HIS A 55 8.67 -8.72 1.61
N ILE A 56 8.81 -7.38 1.58
CA ILE A 56 9.19 -6.56 2.73
C ILE A 56 8.12 -6.65 3.83
N LEU A 57 6.84 -6.67 3.46
CA LEU A 57 5.74 -6.87 4.40
C LEU A 57 5.79 -8.27 5.05
N ASN A 58 6.04 -9.31 4.26
CA ASN A 58 6.06 -10.70 4.76
C ASN A 58 7.28 -11.02 5.61
N ASN A 59 8.45 -10.47 5.29
CA ASN A 59 9.67 -10.66 6.07
C ASN A 59 9.76 -9.72 7.28
N CYS A 60 8.84 -8.74 7.37
CA CYS A 60 8.79 -7.72 8.42
C CYS A 60 10.13 -6.98 8.58
N SER A 61 10.77 -6.65 7.45
CA SER A 61 12.11 -6.07 7.37
C SER A 61 13.17 -6.81 8.19
N GLY A 62 13.10 -8.14 8.17
CA GLY A 62 14.07 -9.02 8.82
C GLY A 62 13.79 -9.31 10.31
N VAL A 63 12.83 -8.62 10.94
CA VAL A 63 12.49 -8.79 12.37
C VAL A 63 12.12 -10.24 12.69
N ILE A 64 11.41 -10.92 11.78
CA ILE A 64 11.05 -12.33 11.97
C ILE A 64 12.30 -13.21 12.00
N ARG A 65 13.24 -12.99 11.07
CA ARG A 65 14.47 -13.79 11.00
C ARG A 65 15.32 -13.61 12.25
N GLU A 66 15.49 -12.36 12.69
CA GLU A 66 16.19 -12.04 13.95
C GLU A 66 15.57 -12.78 15.15
N LYS A 67 14.23 -12.87 15.21
CA LYS A 67 13.57 -13.64 16.28
C LYS A 67 13.61 -15.14 16.13
N VAL A 68 13.60 -15.67 14.92
CA VAL A 68 13.85 -17.10 14.71
C VAL A 68 15.28 -17.45 15.17
N GLU A 69 16.29 -16.66 14.79
CA GLU A 69 17.68 -16.86 15.21
C GLU A 69 17.84 -16.75 16.74
N TYR A 70 17.15 -15.78 17.37
CA TYR A 70 17.15 -15.63 18.83
C TYR A 70 16.58 -16.85 19.57
N VAL A 71 15.50 -17.47 19.08
CA VAL A 71 14.81 -18.60 19.75
C VAL A 71 15.42 -19.95 19.39
N PHE A 72 15.88 -20.10 18.14
CA PHE A 72 16.27 -21.39 17.58
C PHE A 72 17.73 -21.49 17.17
N GLY A 73 18.54 -20.42 17.24
CA GLY A 73 19.93 -20.42 16.74
C GLY A 73 20.86 -21.46 17.39
N GLY A 74 20.53 -21.97 18.58
CA GLY A 74 21.24 -23.09 19.22
C GLY A 74 20.70 -24.49 18.87
N ARG A 75 19.55 -24.59 18.21
CA ARG A 75 18.85 -25.85 17.85
C ARG A 75 18.80 -26.08 16.34
N PHE A 76 18.69 -25.01 15.55
CA PHE A 76 18.53 -25.06 14.10
C PHE A 76 19.83 -24.64 13.41
N THR A 77 20.11 -25.28 12.29
CA THR A 77 21.09 -24.85 11.30
C THR A 77 20.59 -23.62 10.52
N GLU A 78 21.49 -22.91 9.84
CA GLU A 78 21.12 -21.77 8.99
C GLU A 78 20.08 -22.15 7.91
N THR A 79 20.18 -23.37 7.37
CA THR A 79 19.23 -23.89 6.38
C THR A 79 17.85 -24.10 7.00
N GLU A 80 17.76 -24.67 8.19
CA GLU A 80 16.49 -24.86 8.91
C GLU A 80 15.85 -23.52 9.29
N ILE A 81 16.65 -22.54 9.72
CA ILE A 81 16.20 -21.16 9.96
C ILE A 81 15.61 -20.56 8.69
N ALA A 82 16.30 -20.68 7.56
CA ALA A 82 15.82 -20.16 6.27
C ALA A 82 14.53 -20.85 5.81
N GLU A 83 14.43 -22.17 5.97
CA GLU A 83 13.24 -22.96 5.63
C GLU A 83 12.03 -22.57 6.50
N PHE A 84 12.24 -22.42 7.81
CA PHE A 84 11.20 -22.00 8.75
C PHE A 84 10.76 -20.55 8.51
N CYS A 85 11.71 -19.63 8.27
CA CYS A 85 11.39 -18.27 7.85
C CYS A 85 10.56 -18.24 6.56
N THR A 86 10.93 -19.06 5.58
CA THR A 86 10.19 -19.16 4.31
C THR A 86 8.76 -19.63 4.53
N LEU A 87 8.55 -20.59 5.45
CA LEU A 87 7.20 -21.04 5.83
C LEU A 87 6.38 -19.91 6.47
N ILE A 88 7.00 -19.07 7.32
CA ILE A 88 6.33 -17.91 7.90
C ILE A 88 6.01 -16.87 6.82
N TYR A 89 6.95 -16.61 5.90
CA TYR A 89 6.80 -15.58 4.87
C TYR A 89 5.73 -15.96 3.85
N TYR A 90 5.75 -17.19 3.35
CA TYR A 90 4.95 -17.69 2.24
C TYR A 90 4.32 -19.06 2.57
N PRO A 91 3.41 -19.13 3.57
CA PRO A 91 2.92 -20.41 4.09
C PRO A 91 2.15 -21.21 3.03
N ARG A 92 1.36 -20.54 2.19
CA ARG A 92 0.52 -21.22 1.20
C ARG A 92 1.37 -21.83 0.09
N GLU A 93 2.30 -21.05 -0.44
CA GLU A 93 3.22 -21.44 -1.50
C GLU A 93 4.16 -22.56 -1.01
N LYS A 94 4.69 -22.42 0.22
CA LYS A 94 5.56 -23.42 0.82
C LYS A 94 4.85 -24.75 1.06
N ILE A 95 3.65 -24.73 1.64
CA ILE A 95 2.86 -25.94 1.90
C ILE A 95 2.46 -26.61 0.57
N ALA A 96 1.98 -25.84 -0.42
CA ALA A 96 1.61 -26.38 -1.72
C ALA A 96 2.79 -27.13 -2.36
N ARG A 97 3.97 -26.50 -2.40
CA ARG A 97 5.20 -27.11 -2.93
C ARG A 97 5.60 -28.38 -2.17
N LEU A 98 5.60 -28.35 -0.84
CA LEU A 98 5.97 -29.53 -0.03
C LEU A 98 4.94 -30.67 -0.16
N LYS A 99 3.68 -30.34 -0.41
CA LYS A 99 2.62 -31.32 -0.67
C LYS A 99 2.82 -32.02 -2.01
N GLU A 100 3.19 -31.28 -3.06
CA GLU A 100 3.56 -31.84 -4.37
C GLU A 100 4.81 -32.73 -4.28
N GLU A 101 5.78 -32.36 -3.45
CA GLU A 101 7.00 -33.14 -3.19
C GLU A 101 6.75 -34.37 -2.28
N GLY A 102 5.55 -34.53 -1.69
CA GLY A 102 5.24 -35.63 -0.77
C GLY A 102 6.00 -35.58 0.56
N ARG A 103 6.47 -34.40 0.98
CA ARG A 103 7.34 -34.21 2.16
C ARG A 103 6.59 -33.83 3.44
N ILE A 104 5.28 -33.67 3.35
CA ILE A 104 4.43 -33.30 4.49
C ILE A 104 3.97 -34.56 5.22
N THR A 105 4.20 -34.58 6.53
CA THR A 105 3.71 -35.64 7.43
C THR A 105 2.90 -35.01 8.59
N PRO A 106 2.06 -35.79 9.29
CA PRO A 106 1.43 -35.35 10.54
C PRO A 106 2.43 -34.78 11.55
N GLU A 107 3.61 -35.40 11.65
CA GLU A 107 4.69 -34.95 12.54
C GLU A 107 5.30 -33.62 12.11
N TRP A 108 5.44 -33.40 10.80
CA TRP A 108 5.88 -32.12 10.27
C TRP A 108 4.94 -30.99 10.67
N TYR A 109 3.62 -31.22 10.64
CA TYR A 109 2.64 -30.24 11.11
C TYR A 109 2.77 -29.97 12.60
N ARG A 110 2.85 -31.01 13.44
CA ARG A 110 3.03 -30.85 14.89
C ARG A 110 4.26 -30.03 15.23
N GLN A 111 5.40 -30.38 14.62
CA GLN A 111 6.66 -29.70 14.86
C GLN A 111 6.59 -28.22 14.47
N ASN A 112 6.14 -27.91 13.25
CA ASN A 112 6.07 -26.52 12.79
C ASN A 112 5.06 -25.69 13.59
N ILE A 113 3.93 -26.26 14.00
CA ILE A 113 2.96 -25.56 14.87
C ILE A 113 3.58 -25.31 16.25
N SER A 114 4.31 -26.28 16.81
CA SER A 114 5.01 -26.13 18.08
C SER A 114 6.10 -25.04 18.00
N ASP A 115 6.91 -25.03 16.94
CA ASP A 115 7.95 -24.03 16.73
C ASP A 115 7.33 -22.62 16.53
N MET A 116 6.22 -22.54 15.78
CA MET A 116 5.48 -21.28 15.61
C MET A 116 4.86 -20.78 16.93
N LEU A 117 4.37 -21.70 17.76
CA LEU A 117 3.85 -21.37 19.08
C LEU A 117 4.97 -20.84 19.99
N GLU A 118 6.14 -21.46 19.97
CA GLU A 118 7.28 -21.06 20.80
C GLU A 118 7.75 -19.64 20.47
N ILE A 119 7.96 -19.33 19.18
CA ILE A 119 8.32 -17.97 18.76
C ILE A 119 7.20 -16.97 19.05
N ALA A 120 5.93 -17.34 18.84
CA ALA A 120 4.80 -16.47 19.16
C ALA A 120 4.75 -16.14 20.66
N LYS A 121 4.98 -17.11 21.56
CA LYS A 121 5.08 -16.89 23.01
C LYS A 121 6.17 -15.87 23.34
N VAL A 122 7.38 -16.05 22.82
CA VAL A 122 8.50 -15.12 23.05
C VAL A 122 8.19 -13.71 22.55
N MET A 123 7.62 -13.60 21.35
CA MET A 123 7.26 -12.31 20.76
C MET A 123 6.07 -11.63 21.45
N SER A 124 5.24 -12.40 22.17
CA SER A 124 4.05 -11.89 22.86
C SER A 124 4.35 -11.15 24.16
N TYR A 125 5.48 -11.42 24.81
CA TYR A 125 5.82 -10.86 26.13
C TYR A 125 5.91 -9.33 26.19
N LYS A 126 6.09 -8.67 25.04
CA LYS A 126 6.09 -7.21 24.92
C LYS A 126 4.68 -6.59 24.80
N TYR A 127 3.62 -7.40 24.86
CA TYR A 127 2.25 -6.93 24.66
C TYR A 127 1.30 -7.39 25.78
N PRO A 128 0.27 -6.58 26.12
CA PRO A 128 -0.81 -7.02 26.98
C PRO A 128 -1.62 -8.14 26.34
N LYS A 129 -2.23 -9.00 27.17
CA LYS A 129 -3.09 -10.12 26.73
C LYS A 129 -4.20 -9.68 25.76
N GLU A 130 -4.92 -8.60 26.08
CA GLU A 130 -5.99 -8.07 25.23
C GLU A 130 -5.51 -7.67 23.82
N ARG A 131 -4.25 -7.26 23.68
CA ARG A 131 -3.67 -6.88 22.38
C ARG A 131 -3.28 -8.11 21.56
N ILE A 132 -2.80 -9.17 22.21
CA ILE A 132 -2.46 -10.44 21.58
C ILE A 132 -3.70 -11.07 20.95
N LEU A 133 -4.84 -11.09 21.66
CA LEU A 133 -6.10 -11.64 21.14
C LEU A 133 -6.53 -10.95 19.83
N LYS A 134 -6.40 -9.62 19.76
CA LYS A 134 -6.69 -8.84 18.54
C LYS A 134 -5.77 -9.18 17.36
N PHE A 135 -4.61 -9.79 17.61
CA PHE A 135 -3.70 -10.22 16.56
C PHE A 135 -4.00 -11.62 16.02
N ILE A 136 -4.69 -12.45 16.80
CA ILE A 136 -5.07 -13.79 16.37
C ILE A 136 -6.24 -13.69 15.37
N PRO A 137 -6.25 -14.50 14.28
CA PRO A 137 -7.43 -14.60 13.43
C PRO A 137 -8.64 -15.14 14.20
N SER A 138 -9.79 -14.43 14.13
CA SER A 138 -10.98 -14.72 14.94
C SER A 138 -11.49 -16.15 14.86
N LYS A 139 -11.33 -16.82 13.71
CA LYS A 139 -11.74 -18.22 13.50
C LYS A 139 -10.98 -19.23 14.38
N TYR A 140 -9.75 -18.91 14.77
CA TYR A 140 -8.86 -19.80 15.51
C TYR A 140 -8.46 -19.23 16.88
N GLU A 141 -9.12 -18.14 17.30
CA GLU A 141 -8.78 -17.39 18.52
C GLU A 141 -8.75 -18.28 19.76
N SER A 142 -9.82 -19.04 20.01
CA SER A 142 -9.95 -19.87 21.21
C SER A 142 -8.83 -20.92 21.33
N VAL A 143 -8.51 -21.63 20.24
CA VAL A 143 -7.50 -22.71 20.28
C VAL A 143 -6.09 -22.13 20.38
N ILE A 144 -5.79 -21.06 19.64
CA ILE A 144 -4.47 -20.42 19.72
C ILE A 144 -4.27 -19.75 21.08
N GLU A 145 -5.30 -19.10 21.63
CA GLU A 145 -5.25 -18.56 22.99
C GLU A 145 -4.92 -19.66 23.99
N GLU A 146 -5.62 -20.80 23.92
CA GLU A 146 -5.38 -21.92 24.83
C GLU A 146 -3.95 -22.44 24.71
N LEU A 147 -3.46 -22.72 23.49
CA LEU A 147 -2.08 -23.14 23.24
C LEU A 147 -1.05 -22.15 23.80
N MET A 148 -1.31 -20.84 23.68
CA MET A 148 -0.44 -19.79 24.22
C MET A 148 -0.39 -19.77 25.76
N HIS A 149 -1.47 -20.16 26.43
CA HIS A 149 -1.54 -20.19 27.90
C HIS A 149 -1.07 -21.51 28.52
N THR A 150 -1.14 -22.62 27.79
CA THR A 150 -0.68 -23.92 28.29
C THR A 150 0.80 -23.90 28.69
N ARG A 151 1.11 -24.59 29.81
CA ARG A 151 2.45 -24.72 30.40
C ARG A 151 2.86 -26.19 30.51
N PRO A 152 3.18 -26.85 29.38
CA PRO A 152 3.51 -28.28 29.36
C PRO A 152 4.73 -28.63 30.23
N ASP A 153 5.66 -27.69 30.43
CA ASP A 153 6.89 -27.92 31.20
C ASP A 153 6.69 -27.89 32.72
N VAL A 154 5.52 -27.46 33.20
CA VAL A 154 5.25 -27.24 34.63
C VAL A 154 4.40 -28.35 35.24
N ASP A 155 3.48 -28.93 34.48
CA ASP A 155 2.49 -29.88 34.97
C ASP A 155 2.15 -30.95 33.93
N ASN A 156 2.01 -32.21 34.38
CA ASN A 156 1.74 -33.33 33.49
C ASN A 156 0.33 -33.29 32.89
N ALA A 157 -0.68 -32.79 33.60
CA ALA A 157 -2.02 -32.63 33.02
C ALA A 157 -2.00 -31.54 31.94
N GLN A 158 -1.25 -30.46 32.14
CA GLN A 158 -0.99 -29.45 31.11
C GLN A 158 -0.24 -30.03 29.90
N PHE A 159 0.74 -30.91 30.12
CA PHE A 159 1.44 -31.60 29.02
C PHE A 159 0.49 -32.46 28.18
N VAL A 160 -0.30 -33.31 28.83
CA VAL A 160 -1.28 -34.18 28.13
C VAL A 160 -2.31 -33.35 27.39
N TYR A 161 -2.83 -32.30 28.03
CA TYR A 161 -3.80 -31.39 27.41
C TYR A 161 -3.23 -30.66 26.20
N HIS A 162 -2.01 -30.13 26.31
CA HIS A 162 -1.30 -29.47 25.21
C HIS A 162 -1.10 -30.42 24.02
N LYS A 163 -0.69 -31.66 24.30
CA LYS A 163 -0.52 -32.69 23.27
C LYS A 163 -1.84 -32.99 22.56
N GLU A 164 -2.93 -33.16 23.30
CA GLU A 164 -4.25 -33.46 22.74
C GLU A 164 -4.76 -32.32 21.84
N LEU A 165 -4.48 -31.06 22.18
CA LEU A 165 -4.80 -29.91 21.33
C LEU A 165 -4.05 -30.00 19.99
N LEU A 166 -2.75 -30.28 20.01
CA LEU A 166 -1.95 -30.41 18.79
C LEU A 166 -2.39 -31.62 17.95
N ASP A 167 -2.64 -32.76 18.59
CA ASP A 167 -3.12 -33.97 17.93
C ASP A 167 -4.50 -33.74 17.29
N SER A 168 -5.41 -33.06 17.98
CA SER A 168 -6.72 -32.71 17.46
C SER A 168 -6.63 -31.81 16.21
N ILE A 169 -5.73 -30.82 16.20
CA ILE A 169 -5.52 -29.94 15.03
C ILE A 169 -5.10 -30.75 13.79
N VAL A 170 -4.21 -31.73 13.97
CA VAL A 170 -3.71 -32.56 12.88
C VAL A 170 -4.75 -33.59 12.44
N ASN A 171 -5.45 -34.23 13.38
CA ASN A 171 -6.44 -35.27 13.09
C ASN A 171 -7.73 -34.73 12.44
N THR A 172 -8.02 -33.43 12.57
CA THR A 172 -9.15 -32.77 11.89
C THR A 172 -8.78 -32.21 10.50
N ASP A 173 -7.57 -32.48 10.00
CA ASP A 173 -7.02 -31.91 8.75
C ASP A 173 -6.96 -30.36 8.74
N SER A 174 -7.02 -29.73 9.92
CA SER A 174 -7.01 -28.27 10.06
C SER A 174 -5.61 -27.65 10.20
N ALA A 175 -4.56 -28.48 10.24
CA ALA A 175 -3.18 -28.03 10.45
C ALA A 175 -2.68 -26.95 9.47
N PRO A 176 -2.97 -26.98 8.16
CA PRO A 176 -2.57 -25.90 7.24
C PRO A 176 -3.16 -24.53 7.62
N ASP A 177 -4.42 -24.53 8.08
CA ASP A 177 -5.10 -23.31 8.50
C ASP A 177 -4.51 -22.74 9.79
N PHE A 178 -4.14 -23.61 10.73
CA PHE A 178 -3.44 -23.19 11.94
C PHE A 178 -2.05 -22.65 11.64
N ILE A 179 -1.28 -23.26 10.73
CA ILE A 179 -0.02 -22.69 10.26
C ILE A 179 -0.26 -21.29 9.70
N TYR A 180 -1.25 -21.10 8.81
CA TYR A 180 -1.61 -19.78 8.30
C TYR A 180 -1.95 -18.82 9.44
N ALA A 181 -2.75 -19.23 10.41
CA ALA A 181 -3.15 -18.40 11.53
C ALA A 181 -1.96 -17.97 12.41
N PHE A 182 -1.03 -18.89 12.67
CA PHE A 182 0.22 -18.58 13.36
C PHE A 182 1.11 -17.64 12.54
N THR A 183 1.23 -17.80 11.22
CA THR A 183 1.99 -16.83 10.41
C THR A 183 1.42 -15.42 10.49
N VAL A 184 0.08 -15.29 10.51
CA VAL A 184 -0.60 -13.99 10.68
C VAL A 184 -0.31 -13.42 12.07
N LEU A 185 -0.40 -14.24 13.11
CA LEU A 185 -0.08 -13.84 14.49
C LEU A 185 1.38 -13.36 14.60
N ILE A 186 2.35 -14.16 14.12
CA ILE A 186 3.79 -13.85 14.17
C ILE A 186 4.07 -12.53 13.42
N LYS A 187 3.53 -12.34 12.22
CA LYS A 187 3.70 -11.10 11.44
C LYS A 187 3.13 -9.88 12.17
N ARG A 188 1.96 -10.00 12.81
CA ARG A 188 1.34 -8.92 13.60
C ARG A 188 2.08 -8.64 14.90
N LEU A 189 2.70 -9.65 15.51
CA LEU A 189 3.58 -9.48 16.67
C LEU A 189 4.92 -8.83 16.28
N ALA A 190 5.39 -9.09 15.06
CA ALA A 190 6.63 -8.53 14.50
C ALA A 190 6.50 -7.04 14.23
N VAL A 191 5.45 -6.63 13.50
CA VAL A 191 5.20 -5.24 13.11
C VAL A 191 3.78 -4.86 13.49
N VAL A 192 3.66 -3.87 14.38
CA VAL A 192 2.35 -3.50 14.92
C VAL A 192 1.70 -2.36 14.15
N ARG A 193 2.52 -1.42 13.67
CA ARG A 193 2.05 -0.29 12.87
C ARG A 193 2.93 -0.13 11.65
N LEU A 194 2.28 0.09 10.53
CA LEU A 194 2.90 0.35 9.25
C LEU A 194 2.71 1.82 8.88
N HIS A 195 3.81 2.47 8.55
CA HIS A 195 3.90 3.85 8.10
C HIS A 195 4.29 3.83 6.63
N ILE A 196 3.41 4.28 5.75
CA ILE A 196 3.72 4.40 4.33
C ILE A 196 4.05 5.85 4.01
N VAL A 197 5.23 6.08 3.44
CA VAL A 197 5.73 7.39 3.02
C VAL A 197 5.49 7.54 1.51
N GLY A 198 4.20 7.65 1.17
CA GLY A 198 3.69 8.05 -0.13
C GLY A 198 4.14 7.24 -1.35
N ASP A 199 3.81 7.82 -2.50
CA ASP A 199 4.21 7.42 -3.83
C ASP A 199 3.81 5.99 -4.19
N PHE A 200 2.50 5.72 -4.11
CA PHE A 200 1.94 4.43 -4.51
C PHE A 200 2.00 4.20 -6.03
N PHE A 201 1.89 5.27 -6.84
CA PHE A 201 1.56 5.18 -8.26
C PHE A 201 2.75 5.45 -9.22
N ASP A 202 2.43 5.44 -10.52
CA ASP A 202 3.18 5.92 -11.69
C ASP A 202 4.34 5.10 -12.26
N ARG A 203 5.06 4.22 -11.53
CA ARG A 203 6.15 3.43 -12.15
C ARG A 203 5.79 1.96 -12.38
N GLY A 204 5.55 1.23 -11.31
CA GLY A 204 5.22 -0.19 -11.32
C GLY A 204 3.77 -0.49 -11.67
N ASN A 205 3.47 -1.77 -11.81
CA ASN A 205 2.26 -2.22 -12.50
C ASN A 205 1.06 -2.45 -11.59
N ARG A 206 1.23 -2.51 -10.26
CA ARG A 206 0.18 -2.97 -9.34
C ARG A 206 -0.02 -2.09 -8.09
N PRO A 207 -0.20 -0.77 -8.22
CA PRO A 207 -0.57 0.08 -7.08
C PRO A 207 -1.91 -0.35 -6.46
N ASP A 208 -2.84 -0.83 -7.28
CA ASP A 208 -4.13 -1.39 -6.87
C ASP A 208 -3.95 -2.51 -5.83
N ALA A 209 -3.07 -3.47 -6.10
CA ALA A 209 -2.83 -4.61 -5.23
C ALA A 209 -2.15 -4.21 -3.91
N ILE A 210 -1.29 -3.18 -3.94
CA ILE A 210 -0.66 -2.64 -2.75
C ILE A 210 -1.72 -2.02 -1.84
N ILE A 211 -2.59 -1.16 -2.38
CA ILE A 211 -3.63 -0.48 -1.61
C ILE A 211 -4.62 -1.51 -1.04
N GLU A 212 -5.10 -2.47 -1.85
CA GLU A 212 -5.95 -3.57 -1.38
C GLU A 212 -5.34 -4.34 -0.21
N ARG A 213 -4.02 -4.61 -0.28
CA ARG A 213 -3.32 -5.31 0.79
C ARG A 213 -3.23 -4.48 2.07
N LEU A 214 -3.05 -3.16 1.93
CA LEU A 214 -3.00 -2.21 3.04
C LEU A 214 -4.37 -2.02 3.70
N MET A 215 -5.45 -1.99 2.93
CA MET A 215 -6.82 -1.89 3.44
C MET A 215 -7.18 -3.03 4.39
N GLN A 216 -6.55 -4.20 4.21
CA GLN A 216 -6.71 -5.37 5.09
C GLN A 216 -5.78 -5.36 6.31
N HIS A 217 -4.86 -4.40 6.40
CA HIS A 217 -3.89 -4.32 7.49
C HIS A 217 -4.47 -3.54 8.68
N PRO A 218 -4.35 -4.03 9.93
CA PRO A 218 -5.11 -3.49 11.06
C PRO A 218 -4.68 -2.09 11.51
N SER A 219 -3.42 -1.71 11.30
CA SER A 219 -2.88 -0.40 11.71
C SER A 219 -1.93 0.12 10.65
N VAL A 220 -2.39 1.08 9.87
CA VAL A 220 -1.64 1.77 8.82
C VAL A 220 -1.90 3.26 8.95
N ASP A 221 -0.84 4.07 8.80
CA ASP A 221 -0.94 5.48 8.47
C ASP A 221 -0.09 5.79 7.23
N ILE A 222 -0.51 6.84 6.52
CA ILE A 222 0.01 7.17 5.20
C ILE A 222 0.37 8.65 5.15
N GLN A 223 1.56 8.96 4.65
CA GLN A 223 1.88 10.30 4.20
C GLN A 223 1.65 10.37 2.70
N TRP A 224 0.92 11.37 2.21
CA TRP A 224 0.70 11.50 0.77
C TRP A 224 1.97 11.99 0.07
N GLY A 225 2.38 11.27 -0.97
CA GLY A 225 3.40 11.69 -1.92
C GLY A 225 2.81 12.56 -3.04
N ASN A 226 3.68 13.14 -3.86
CA ASN A 226 3.26 13.98 -4.98
C ASN A 226 2.50 13.16 -6.04
N HIS A 227 2.88 11.90 -6.23
CA HIS A 227 2.18 11.00 -7.15
C HIS A 227 0.79 10.65 -6.64
N ASP A 228 0.61 10.51 -5.34
CA ASP A 228 -0.69 10.22 -4.73
C ASP A 228 -1.64 11.41 -4.92
N VAL A 229 -1.17 12.62 -4.62
CA VAL A 229 -1.95 13.86 -4.81
C VAL A 229 -2.36 14.05 -6.27
N LEU A 230 -1.47 13.71 -7.22
CA LEU A 230 -1.79 13.73 -8.65
C LEU A 230 -2.96 12.79 -8.98
N TRP A 231 -2.91 11.56 -8.50
CA TRP A 231 -3.98 10.56 -8.72
C TRP A 231 -5.28 10.93 -7.99
N MET A 232 -5.19 11.50 -6.80
CA MET A 232 -6.34 12.04 -6.07
C MET A 232 -7.02 13.17 -6.85
N GLY A 233 -6.24 14.07 -7.45
CA GLY A 233 -6.78 15.12 -8.33
C GLY A 233 -7.44 14.56 -9.59
N ALA A 234 -6.85 13.52 -10.19
CA ALA A 234 -7.42 12.85 -11.36
C ALA A 234 -8.75 12.15 -11.01
N ALA A 235 -8.83 11.47 -9.87
CA ALA A 235 -10.05 10.83 -9.36
C ALA A 235 -11.18 11.82 -9.07
N LEU A 236 -10.85 13.07 -8.69
CA LEU A 236 -11.79 14.18 -8.54
C LEU A 236 -12.18 14.86 -9.87
N GLY A 237 -11.61 14.41 -10.99
CA GLY A 237 -11.93 14.91 -12.32
C GLY A 237 -11.15 16.16 -12.76
N SER A 238 -10.00 16.44 -12.13
CA SER A 238 -9.07 17.46 -12.64
C SER A 238 -8.47 17.01 -13.97
N GLU A 239 -8.85 17.69 -15.05
CA GLU A 239 -8.43 17.36 -16.41
C GLU A 239 -6.90 17.42 -16.57
N VAL A 240 -6.25 18.39 -15.93
CA VAL A 240 -4.78 18.48 -15.91
C VAL A 240 -4.18 17.22 -15.29
N CYS A 241 -4.69 16.82 -14.12
CA CYS A 241 -4.20 15.62 -13.42
C CYS A 241 -4.46 14.36 -14.23
N VAL A 242 -5.66 14.22 -14.83
CA VAL A 242 -6.00 13.10 -15.72
C VAL A 242 -5.01 13.00 -16.88
N ALA A 243 -4.74 14.11 -17.58
CA ALA A 243 -3.78 14.13 -18.68
C ALA A 243 -2.36 13.77 -18.21
N THR A 244 -1.94 14.28 -17.04
CA THR A 244 -0.63 13.96 -16.46
C THR A 244 -0.52 12.49 -16.06
N VAL A 245 -1.56 11.89 -15.47
CA VAL A 245 -1.58 10.45 -15.12
C VAL A 245 -1.48 9.61 -16.39
N VAL A 246 -2.29 9.88 -17.42
CA VAL A 246 -2.26 9.15 -18.69
C VAL A 246 -0.87 9.26 -19.34
N ARG A 247 -0.28 10.46 -19.34
CA ARG A 247 1.08 10.68 -19.84
C ARG A 247 2.12 9.87 -19.07
N ASN A 248 2.08 9.92 -17.73
CA ASN A 248 3.02 9.18 -16.89
C ASN A 248 2.90 7.68 -17.15
N SER A 249 1.66 7.17 -17.27
CA SER A 249 1.45 5.75 -17.51
C SER A 249 1.98 5.27 -18.86
N LEU A 250 1.82 6.09 -19.90
CA LEU A 250 2.39 5.80 -21.21
C LEU A 250 3.92 5.88 -21.21
N ARG A 251 4.49 6.86 -20.50
CA ARG A 251 5.94 7.05 -20.39
C ARG A 251 6.64 5.91 -19.66
N TYR A 252 6.05 5.40 -18.59
CA TYR A 252 6.58 4.27 -17.82
C TYR A 252 6.12 2.90 -18.36
N ASN A 253 5.34 2.88 -19.45
CA ASN A 253 4.83 1.67 -20.07
C ASN A 253 4.05 0.77 -19.09
N ASN A 254 3.20 1.38 -18.26
CA ASN A 254 2.37 0.70 -17.25
C ASN A 254 0.87 0.92 -17.50
N THR A 255 0.46 0.92 -18.77
CA THR A 255 -0.95 1.10 -19.18
C THR A 255 -1.91 0.11 -18.52
N ASP A 256 -1.43 -1.07 -18.13
CA ASP A 256 -2.19 -2.07 -17.37
C ASP A 256 -2.74 -1.51 -16.04
N VAL A 257 -2.07 -0.55 -15.40
CA VAL A 257 -2.58 0.11 -14.19
C VAL A 257 -3.91 0.80 -14.48
N LEU A 258 -3.98 1.52 -15.60
CA LEU A 258 -5.18 2.23 -16.01
C LEU A 258 -6.24 1.26 -16.51
N GLU A 259 -5.90 0.39 -17.47
CA GLU A 259 -6.88 -0.45 -18.15
C GLU A 259 -7.36 -1.62 -17.29
N ARG A 260 -6.45 -2.37 -16.65
CA ARG A 260 -6.80 -3.57 -15.85
C ARG A 260 -7.01 -3.25 -14.38
N GLY A 261 -6.21 -2.35 -13.82
CA GLY A 261 -6.31 -1.97 -12.42
C GLY A 261 -7.56 -1.14 -12.14
N TYR A 262 -7.77 -0.08 -12.91
CA TYR A 262 -8.84 0.90 -12.66
C TYR A 262 -9.94 0.94 -13.73
N GLY A 263 -9.87 0.12 -14.78
CA GLY A 263 -10.92 0.05 -15.81
C GLY A 263 -11.00 1.28 -16.72
N ILE A 264 -9.92 2.06 -16.83
CA ILE A 264 -9.85 3.28 -17.62
C ILE A 264 -9.50 2.93 -19.06
N ASN A 265 -10.41 3.20 -19.99
CA ASN A 265 -10.25 2.83 -21.39
C ASN A 265 -9.39 3.85 -22.15
N LEU A 266 -8.18 3.44 -22.56
CA LEU A 266 -7.25 4.29 -23.32
C LEU A 266 -7.40 4.17 -24.84
N ARG A 267 -8.19 3.21 -25.34
CA ARG A 267 -8.24 2.90 -26.77
C ARG A 267 -8.63 4.08 -27.67
N PRO A 268 -9.68 4.90 -27.36
CA PRO A 268 -10.02 6.06 -28.18
C PRO A 268 -8.86 7.06 -28.26
N PHE A 269 -8.20 7.30 -27.13
CA PHE A 269 -7.06 8.19 -27.02
C PHE A 269 -5.84 7.70 -27.81
N ILE A 270 -5.46 6.42 -27.67
CA ILE A 270 -4.34 5.83 -28.42
C ILE A 270 -4.61 5.82 -29.92
N THR A 271 -5.88 5.60 -30.32
CA THR A 271 -6.27 5.64 -31.73
C THR A 271 -6.08 7.05 -32.29
N PHE A 272 -6.56 8.08 -31.59
CA PHE A 272 -6.33 9.47 -31.97
C PHE A 272 -4.83 9.81 -32.06
N ALA A 273 -4.05 9.37 -31.07
CA ALA A 273 -2.62 9.64 -31.01
C ALA A 273 -1.86 8.99 -32.17
N ALA A 274 -2.18 7.75 -32.53
CA ALA A 274 -1.57 7.05 -33.66
C ALA A 274 -1.86 7.72 -35.01
N HIS A 275 -3.08 8.27 -35.19
CA HIS A 275 -3.40 9.06 -36.39
C HIS A 275 -2.65 10.40 -36.41
N SER A 276 -2.51 11.03 -35.24
CA SER A 276 -1.83 12.33 -35.11
C SER A 276 -0.32 12.21 -35.26
N TYR A 277 0.28 11.08 -34.88
CA TYR A 277 1.72 10.83 -34.94
C TYR A 277 2.03 9.50 -35.66
N PRO A 278 1.85 9.42 -36.98
CA PRO A 278 1.90 8.17 -37.74
C PRO A 278 3.28 7.50 -37.76
N ASP A 279 4.36 8.28 -37.61
CA ASP A 279 5.73 7.78 -37.62
C ASP A 279 6.20 7.24 -36.26
N ALA A 280 5.38 7.33 -35.22
CA ALA A 280 5.68 6.82 -33.89
C ALA A 280 4.93 5.52 -33.62
N ASN A 281 5.53 4.62 -32.83
CA ASN A 281 4.77 3.49 -32.30
C ASN A 281 3.59 3.99 -31.43
N PRO A 282 2.49 3.22 -31.29
CA PRO A 282 1.28 3.71 -30.64
C PRO A 282 1.44 4.25 -29.22
N ILE A 283 2.33 3.63 -28.40
CA ILE A 283 2.59 4.08 -27.03
C ILE A 283 3.31 5.43 -27.03
N LYS A 284 4.34 5.59 -27.86
CA LYS A 284 5.09 6.84 -27.99
C LYS A 284 4.26 7.94 -28.64
N ALA A 285 3.40 7.58 -29.59
CA ALA A 285 2.39 8.49 -30.14
C ALA A 285 1.45 8.97 -29.04
N GLY A 286 0.93 8.05 -28.22
CA GLY A 286 0.12 8.33 -27.04
C GLY A 286 0.82 9.26 -26.06
N GLU A 287 2.08 8.98 -25.70
CA GLU A 287 2.86 9.83 -24.78
C GLU A 287 2.99 11.26 -25.32
N LYS A 288 3.28 11.42 -26.62
CA LYS A 288 3.36 12.75 -27.27
C LYS A 288 2.02 13.48 -27.25
N ALA A 289 0.94 12.80 -27.63
CA ALA A 289 -0.41 13.37 -27.59
C ALA A 289 -0.81 13.79 -26.17
N ALA A 290 -0.52 12.95 -25.17
CA ALA A 290 -0.83 13.22 -23.77
C ALA A 290 0.01 14.38 -23.23
N ALA A 291 1.27 14.50 -23.65
CA ALA A 291 2.11 15.63 -23.31
C ALA A 291 1.56 16.95 -23.87
N MET A 292 1.13 16.98 -25.14
CA MET A 292 0.53 18.18 -25.72
C MET A 292 -0.77 18.57 -25.01
N LEU A 293 -1.66 17.60 -24.78
CA LEU A 293 -2.89 17.81 -24.03
C LEU A 293 -2.63 18.33 -22.62
N MET A 294 -1.67 17.73 -21.90
CA MET A 294 -1.25 18.15 -20.57
C MET A 294 -0.71 19.59 -20.58
N PHE A 295 0.20 19.95 -21.50
CA PHE A 295 0.77 21.30 -21.55
C PHE A 295 -0.29 22.38 -21.84
N LYS A 296 -1.25 22.08 -22.71
CA LYS A 296 -2.38 22.96 -22.99
C LYS A 296 -3.23 23.20 -21.74
N LEU A 297 -3.63 22.12 -21.08
CA LEU A 297 -4.43 22.16 -19.84
C LEU A 297 -3.68 22.85 -18.69
N GLU A 298 -2.38 22.56 -18.52
CA GLU A 298 -1.53 23.22 -17.52
C GLU A 298 -1.48 24.73 -17.76
N GLY A 299 -1.30 25.17 -19.01
CA GLY A 299 -1.25 26.60 -19.31
C GLY A 299 -2.57 27.31 -19.08
N GLN A 300 -3.69 26.70 -19.44
CA GLN A 300 -5.02 27.22 -19.08
C GLN A 300 -5.20 27.33 -17.55
N MET A 301 -4.70 26.34 -16.80
CA MET A 301 -4.76 26.34 -15.34
C MET A 301 -3.88 27.41 -14.70
N ILE A 302 -2.68 27.65 -15.23
CA ILE A 302 -1.78 28.70 -14.74
C ILE A 302 -2.40 30.07 -15.03
N ARG A 303 -2.88 30.31 -16.27
CA ARG A 303 -3.48 31.60 -16.67
C ARG A 303 -4.72 31.97 -15.86
N ARG A 304 -5.56 30.99 -15.48
CA ARG A 304 -6.74 31.24 -14.64
C ARG A 304 -6.40 31.41 -13.15
N ASN A 305 -5.17 31.11 -12.72
CA ASN A 305 -4.70 31.26 -11.33
C ASN A 305 -3.36 32.03 -11.26
N PRO A 306 -3.35 33.35 -11.55
CA PRO A 306 -2.12 34.16 -11.54
C PRO A 306 -1.37 34.12 -10.20
N ASP A 307 -2.10 33.95 -9.08
CA ASP A 307 -1.53 33.89 -7.73
C ASP A 307 -0.58 32.70 -7.51
N PHE A 308 -0.58 31.70 -8.39
CA PHE A 308 0.37 30.58 -8.35
C PHE A 308 1.80 31.02 -8.71
N GLN A 309 1.97 32.17 -9.39
CA GLN A 309 3.28 32.67 -9.83
C GLN A 309 4.05 31.66 -10.70
N MET A 310 3.33 30.93 -11.55
CA MET A 310 3.85 29.84 -12.37
C MET A 310 4.04 30.20 -13.85
N ASP A 311 4.04 31.49 -14.22
CA ASP A 311 4.20 31.93 -15.63
C ASP A 311 5.49 31.42 -16.29
N SER A 312 6.52 31.16 -15.50
CA SER A 312 7.75 30.52 -15.99
C SER A 312 7.51 29.12 -16.60
N ARG A 313 6.42 28.43 -16.19
CA ARG A 313 5.99 27.11 -16.68
C ARG A 313 5.11 27.15 -17.92
N LEU A 314 4.67 28.33 -18.37
CA LEU A 314 4.07 28.49 -19.68
C LEU A 314 5.17 28.30 -20.73
N LEU A 315 5.15 27.17 -21.45
CA LEU A 315 6.19 26.82 -22.43
C LEU A 315 5.73 26.89 -23.89
N LEU A 316 4.44 26.69 -24.17
CA LEU A 316 3.94 26.63 -25.56
C LEU A 316 3.98 28.01 -26.24
N ASP A 317 3.75 29.09 -25.48
CA ASP A 317 3.91 30.46 -25.96
C ASP A 317 5.36 30.90 -26.19
N LYS A 318 6.33 30.10 -25.73
CA LYS A 318 7.77 30.36 -25.91
C LYS A 318 8.35 29.64 -27.13
N ILE A 319 7.55 28.87 -27.87
CA ILE A 319 7.96 28.10 -29.03
C ILE A 319 7.62 28.88 -30.32
N ASP A 320 8.60 29.05 -31.18
CA ASP A 320 8.40 29.41 -32.59
C ASP A 320 8.18 28.12 -33.39
N PHE A 321 6.91 27.78 -33.62
CA PHE A 321 6.53 26.52 -34.27
C PHE A 321 7.03 26.43 -35.72
N LYS A 322 7.12 27.56 -36.43
CA LYS A 322 7.58 27.63 -37.83
C LYS A 322 9.08 27.42 -37.95
N SER A 323 9.83 28.08 -37.07
CA SER A 323 11.30 28.07 -37.08
C SER A 323 11.90 26.99 -36.18
N SER A 324 11.07 26.20 -35.48
CA SER A 324 11.46 25.04 -34.68
C SER A 324 12.43 25.31 -33.53
N TYR A 325 12.29 26.46 -32.85
CA TYR A 325 13.08 26.78 -31.65
C TYR A 325 12.21 27.32 -30.52
N ALA A 326 12.70 27.24 -29.29
CA ALA A 326 12.10 27.87 -28.12
C ALA A 326 13.03 28.94 -27.53
N VAL A 327 12.47 30.00 -26.95
CA VAL A 327 13.22 31.01 -26.19
C VAL A 327 12.90 30.86 -24.71
N LEU A 328 13.89 30.40 -23.94
CA LEU A 328 13.77 30.23 -22.49
C LEU A 328 14.80 31.13 -21.82
N ASP A 329 14.37 32.00 -20.91
CA ASP A 329 15.23 32.95 -20.18
C ASP A 329 16.16 33.77 -21.09
N GLY A 330 15.64 34.19 -22.26
CA GLY A 330 16.39 34.96 -23.26
C GLY A 330 17.38 34.14 -24.09
N LYS A 331 17.46 32.82 -23.88
CA LYS A 331 18.33 31.91 -24.64
C LYS A 331 17.52 31.08 -25.63
N ARG A 332 18.03 30.98 -26.86
CA ARG A 332 17.46 30.16 -27.94
C ARG A 332 17.86 28.69 -27.78
N TYR A 333 16.88 27.80 -27.92
CA TYR A 333 17.03 26.34 -27.89
C TYR A 333 16.36 25.72 -29.12
N GLU A 334 17.14 25.02 -29.94
CA GLU A 334 16.61 24.29 -31.09
C GLU A 334 15.82 23.04 -30.62
N LEU A 335 14.65 22.81 -31.21
CA LEU A 335 13.83 21.64 -30.89
C LEU A 335 14.38 20.39 -31.59
N LYS A 336 14.50 19.30 -30.85
CA LYS A 336 14.92 18.00 -31.41
C LYS A 336 13.88 17.36 -32.35
N SER A 337 12.62 17.75 -32.20
CA SER A 337 11.49 17.28 -33.00
C SER A 337 10.45 18.39 -33.01
N ALA A 338 10.12 18.90 -34.19
CA ALA A 338 9.17 19.99 -34.38
C ALA A 338 8.00 19.50 -35.23
N TYR A 339 7.07 18.82 -34.58
CA TYR A 339 5.82 18.37 -35.20
C TYR A 339 4.71 18.43 -34.16
N PHE A 340 3.79 19.37 -34.36
CA PHE A 340 2.76 19.74 -33.38
C PHE A 340 1.37 19.69 -34.04
N PRO A 341 0.85 18.50 -34.37
CA PRO A 341 -0.34 18.32 -35.21
C PRO A 341 -1.63 18.90 -34.61
N THR A 342 -1.64 19.20 -33.32
CA THR A 342 -2.81 19.75 -32.61
C THR A 342 -2.65 21.22 -32.21
N VAL A 343 -1.52 21.86 -32.55
CA VAL A 343 -1.34 23.30 -32.35
C VAL A 343 -1.60 23.98 -33.69
N ASP A 344 -2.59 24.87 -33.72
CA ASP A 344 -2.78 25.72 -34.90
C ASP A 344 -1.72 26.83 -34.88
N GLU A 345 -0.81 26.80 -35.86
CA GLU A 345 0.26 27.78 -36.01
C GLU A 345 -0.25 29.20 -36.31
N ASN A 346 -1.54 29.34 -36.63
CA ASN A 346 -2.21 30.62 -36.86
C ASN A 346 -3.19 30.99 -35.74
N ALA A 347 -3.35 30.17 -34.70
CA ALA A 347 -4.17 30.51 -33.56
C ALA A 347 -3.45 31.50 -32.63
N ASP A 348 -4.22 32.46 -32.09
CA ASP A 348 -3.71 33.45 -31.15
C ASP A 348 -3.33 32.82 -29.79
N ASP A 349 -3.86 31.63 -29.48
CA ASP A 349 -3.61 30.91 -28.23
C ASP A 349 -3.11 29.47 -28.45
N PRO A 350 -1.81 29.17 -28.23
CA PRO A 350 -1.28 27.81 -28.39
C PRO A 350 -1.75 26.83 -27.29
N TYR A 351 -2.45 27.32 -26.27
CA TYR A 351 -3.01 26.50 -25.18
C TYR A 351 -4.44 26.04 -25.44
N GLU A 352 -5.08 26.47 -26.53
CA GLU A 352 -6.45 26.08 -26.85
C GLU A 352 -6.53 24.59 -27.23
N LEU A 353 -7.50 23.87 -26.67
CA LEU A 353 -7.78 22.49 -27.04
C LEU A 353 -8.52 22.47 -28.37
N THR A 354 -8.12 21.58 -29.27
CA THR A 354 -8.95 21.26 -30.43
C THR A 354 -10.27 20.61 -29.98
N PRO A 355 -11.35 20.68 -30.78
CA PRO A 355 -12.61 20.01 -30.43
C PRO A 355 -12.44 18.52 -30.10
N LYS A 356 -11.52 17.84 -30.80
CA LYS A 356 -11.23 16.43 -30.54
C LYS A 356 -10.46 16.20 -29.25
N GLU A 357 -9.48 17.04 -28.92
CA GLU A 357 -8.79 17.00 -27.63
C GLU A 357 -9.75 17.22 -26.45
N ALA A 358 -10.70 18.15 -26.60
CA ALA A 358 -11.73 18.44 -25.59
C ALA A 358 -12.67 17.24 -25.36
N GLU A 359 -13.11 16.56 -26.43
CA GLU A 359 -13.90 15.33 -26.33
C GLU A 359 -13.11 14.22 -25.62
N LEU A 360 -11.86 13.99 -26.02
CA LEU A 360 -11.01 12.93 -25.45
C LEU A 360 -10.72 13.13 -23.97
N ILE A 361 -10.44 14.36 -23.53
CA ILE A 361 -10.19 14.61 -22.11
C ILE A 361 -11.47 14.49 -21.28
N ALA A 362 -12.62 14.86 -21.84
CA ALA A 362 -13.92 14.66 -21.18
C ALA A 362 -14.23 13.16 -20.98
N ASP A 363 -13.96 12.33 -21.99
CA ASP A 363 -14.10 10.87 -21.89
C ASP A 363 -13.13 10.27 -20.88
N LEU A 364 -11.85 10.66 -20.92
CA LEU A 364 -10.88 10.18 -19.93
C LEU A 364 -11.30 10.57 -18.52
N LYS A 365 -11.72 11.82 -18.32
CA LYS A 365 -12.21 12.31 -17.03
C LYS A 365 -13.39 11.50 -16.51
N SER A 366 -14.38 11.18 -17.34
CA SER A 366 -15.50 10.36 -16.91
C SER A 366 -15.03 8.98 -16.44
N TYR A 367 -14.10 8.34 -17.15
CA TYR A 367 -13.54 7.05 -16.73
C TYR A 367 -12.85 7.10 -15.36
N PHE A 368 -12.10 8.17 -15.05
CA PHE A 368 -11.47 8.33 -13.74
C PHE A 368 -12.49 8.56 -12.61
N VAL A 369 -13.50 9.40 -12.87
CA VAL A 369 -14.54 9.73 -11.88
C VAL A 369 -15.46 8.55 -11.61
N GLU A 370 -15.77 7.74 -12.64
CA GLU A 370 -16.69 6.60 -12.55
C GLU A 370 -16.01 5.29 -12.08
N SER A 371 -14.67 5.25 -12.03
CA SER A 371 -13.93 4.06 -11.59
C SER A 371 -14.13 3.78 -10.10
N SER A 372 -15.04 2.85 -9.77
CA SER A 372 -15.36 2.47 -8.40
C SER A 372 -14.15 1.96 -7.61
N VAL A 373 -13.25 1.24 -8.26
CA VAL A 373 -12.00 0.75 -7.65
C VAL A 373 -11.09 1.91 -7.28
N LEU A 374 -10.89 2.85 -8.22
CA LEU A 374 -10.07 4.04 -7.96
C LEU A 374 -10.67 4.89 -6.84
N GLN A 375 -11.98 5.16 -6.89
CA GLN A 375 -12.65 5.95 -5.85
C GLN A 375 -12.50 5.32 -4.47
N ASN A 376 -12.70 4.00 -4.34
CA ASN A 376 -12.51 3.28 -3.08
C ASN A 376 -11.07 3.36 -2.55
N HIS A 377 -10.08 3.27 -3.44
CA HIS A 377 -8.66 3.38 -3.07
C HIS A 377 -8.30 4.81 -2.63
N ILE A 378 -8.79 5.82 -3.33
CA ILE A 378 -8.58 7.23 -3.01
C ILE A 378 -9.28 7.61 -1.69
N ASP A 379 -10.50 7.10 -1.46
CA ASP A 379 -11.21 7.26 -0.18
C ASP A 379 -10.42 6.68 0.98
N TYR A 380 -9.79 5.51 0.79
CA TYR A 380 -8.91 4.93 1.80
C TYR A 380 -7.69 5.82 2.07
N LEU A 381 -7.06 6.40 1.03
CA LEU A 381 -5.96 7.35 1.19
C LEU A 381 -6.40 8.60 1.95
N TYR A 382 -7.62 9.10 1.73
CA TYR A 382 -8.18 10.21 2.51
C TYR A 382 -8.41 9.84 3.98
N GLN A 383 -8.88 8.61 4.26
CA GLN A 383 -9.17 8.16 5.62
C GLN A 383 -7.92 7.86 6.45
N LYS A 384 -6.85 7.38 5.81
CA LYS A 384 -5.63 6.93 6.48
C LYS A 384 -4.42 7.83 6.28
N GLY A 385 -4.52 8.79 5.37
CA GLY A 385 -3.40 9.62 5.00
C GLY A 385 -3.57 11.11 5.27
N SER A 386 -2.44 11.81 5.19
CA SER A 386 -2.38 13.26 5.36
C SER A 386 -1.14 13.85 4.68
N ILE A 387 -1.19 15.15 4.38
CA ILE A 387 0.00 15.99 4.16
C ILE A 387 0.46 16.42 5.55
N TYR A 388 1.69 16.07 5.94
CA TYR A 388 2.24 16.37 7.27
C TYR A 388 2.41 17.86 7.52
#